data_AF-A0AA39YWH6-F1
#
_entry.id   AF-A0AA39YWH6-F1
#
_cell.length_a   1.000
_cell.length_b   1.000
_cell.length_c   1.000
_cell.angle_alpha   90.00
_cell.angle_beta   90.00
_cell.angle_gamma   90.00
#
_symmetry.space_group_name_H-M   'P 1'
#
loop_
_entity.id
_entity.type
_entity.pdbx_description
1 polymer ?
#
loop_
_entity_poly.entity_id
_entity_poly.type
_entity_poly.pdbx_seq_one_letter_code
_entity_poly.pdbx_strand_id
1 'polypeptide(L)'
;MSSDHVPSPNDVYAVRNILRSLKLPPELVLSILAFARYNPRVHAARHENRSYRASSMPNHCVAGLYLCTPAIPIPHPSEGYDDFKIAAVTFALRSADQGWGGDRGHGLYRGSWTWFEASILRRAAGVPEDGPVGDGIEHGMSHRLSEPAAARELLNALGWDFAKSEDGKVAWTVQCNRVAHRAPVDHEVCWRRHECRAKPEGDDDGKGDGAGFLELMRPGDRVALWGRAQFPSWVNNVESAEITVDYEV
;
A
#
# COMPACT_ATOMS: atom_id res chain seq x y z
N MET A 1 -3.69 -25.29 -3.61
CA MET A 1 -4.42 -24.02 -3.70
C MET A 1 -4.34 -23.58 -5.15
N SER A 2 -5.47 -23.45 -5.84
CA SER A 2 -5.47 -22.93 -7.22
C SER A 2 -4.83 -21.55 -7.18
N SER A 3 -3.82 -21.29 -8.00
CA SER A 3 -3.34 -19.93 -8.19
C SER A 3 -4.52 -19.12 -8.73
N ASP A 4 -5.01 -18.15 -7.97
CA ASP A 4 -6.00 -17.21 -8.48
C ASP A 4 -5.40 -16.55 -9.72
N HIS A 5 -6.03 -16.77 -10.87
CA HIS A 5 -5.58 -16.16 -12.12
C HIS A 5 -5.76 -14.64 -12.00
N VAL A 6 -4.65 -13.91 -12.16
CA VAL A 6 -4.66 -12.45 -12.26
C VAL A 6 -4.83 -12.10 -13.75
N PRO A 7 -5.98 -11.55 -14.16
CA PRO A 7 -6.19 -11.24 -15.56
C PRO A 7 -5.30 -10.06 -15.97
N SER A 8 -4.70 -10.15 -17.15
CA SER A 8 -4.10 -8.98 -17.80
C SER A 8 -5.19 -8.04 -18.31
N PRO A 9 -4.87 -6.77 -18.64
CA PRO A 9 -5.82 -5.88 -19.30
C PRO A 9 -6.45 -6.51 -20.55
N ASN A 10 -5.67 -7.20 -21.38
CA ASN A 10 -6.17 -7.90 -22.56
C ASN A 10 -7.16 -9.02 -22.20
N ASP A 11 -6.95 -9.74 -21.10
CA ASP A 11 -7.88 -10.77 -20.64
C ASP A 11 -9.22 -10.16 -20.22
N VAL A 12 -9.20 -9.03 -19.53
CA VAL A 12 -10.43 -8.30 -19.15
C VAL A 12 -11.18 -7.83 -20.38
N TYR A 13 -10.49 -7.32 -21.39
CA TYR A 13 -11.09 -6.92 -22.66
C TYR A 13 -11.70 -8.10 -23.42
N ALA A 14 -10.99 -9.23 -23.48
CA ALA A 14 -11.50 -10.44 -24.11
C ALA A 14 -12.78 -10.91 -23.42
N VAL A 15 -12.79 -10.98 -22.09
CA VAL A 15 -13.99 -11.37 -21.31
C VAL A 15 -15.12 -10.36 -21.50
N ARG A 16 -14.82 -9.05 -21.50
CA ARG A 16 -15.82 -7.99 -21.77
C ARG A 16 -16.45 -8.16 -23.15
N ASN A 17 -15.67 -8.48 -24.17
CA ASN A 17 -16.16 -8.73 -25.53
C ASN A 17 -16.98 -10.02 -25.62
N ILE A 18 -16.58 -11.09 -24.92
CA ILE A 18 -17.35 -12.33 -24.82
C ILE A 18 -18.71 -12.05 -24.17
N LEU A 19 -18.74 -11.37 -23.01
CA LEU A 19 -19.98 -11.05 -22.31
C LEU A 19 -20.90 -10.13 -23.14
N ARG A 20 -20.33 -9.16 -23.87
CA ARG A 20 -21.09 -8.32 -24.82
C ARG A 20 -21.66 -9.14 -25.98
N SER A 21 -20.94 -10.15 -26.46
CA SER A 21 -21.44 -11.04 -27.54
C SER A 21 -22.70 -11.83 -27.13
N LEU A 22 -22.90 -12.04 -25.82
CA LEU A 22 -24.12 -12.61 -25.24
C LEU A 22 -25.30 -11.62 -25.18
N LYS A 23 -25.15 -10.44 -25.81
CA LYS A 23 -26.15 -9.34 -25.84
C LYS A 23 -26.49 -8.77 -24.46
N LEU A 24 -25.56 -8.86 -23.52
CA LEU A 24 -25.68 -8.20 -22.23
C LEU A 24 -25.46 -6.68 -22.38
N PRO A 25 -26.30 -5.84 -21.73
CA PRO A 25 -26.03 -4.42 -21.57
C PRO A 25 -24.64 -4.17 -20.98
N PRO A 26 -23.93 -3.09 -21.41
CA PRO A 26 -22.61 -2.75 -20.89
C PRO A 26 -22.54 -2.67 -19.36
N GLU A 27 -23.58 -2.17 -18.71
CA GLU A 27 -23.67 -2.01 -17.26
C GLU A 27 -23.70 -3.37 -16.54
N LEU A 28 -24.39 -4.36 -17.11
CA LEU A 28 -24.41 -5.73 -16.59
C LEU A 28 -23.07 -6.43 -16.81
N VAL A 29 -22.39 -6.19 -17.93
CA VAL A 29 -21.03 -6.70 -18.16
C VAL A 29 -20.07 -6.17 -17.09
N LEU A 30 -20.11 -4.86 -16.82
CA LEU A 30 -19.28 -4.24 -15.77
C LEU A 30 -19.63 -4.79 -14.38
N SER A 31 -20.92 -4.99 -14.08
CA SER A 31 -21.37 -5.56 -12.82
C SER A 31 -20.89 -7.01 -12.62
N ILE A 32 -20.88 -7.83 -13.68
CA ILE A 32 -20.36 -9.20 -13.64
C ILE A 32 -18.86 -9.19 -13.35
N LEU A 33 -18.08 -8.37 -14.06
CA LEU A 33 -16.64 -8.26 -13.86
C LEU A 33 -16.30 -7.77 -12.44
N ALA A 34 -17.01 -6.75 -11.95
CA ALA A 34 -16.86 -6.23 -10.60
C ALA A 34 -17.22 -7.29 -9.54
N PHE A 35 -18.35 -8.01 -9.72
CA PHE A 35 -18.77 -9.08 -8.81
C PHE A 35 -17.78 -10.25 -8.78
N ALA A 36 -17.22 -10.61 -9.93
CA ALA A 36 -16.20 -11.65 -10.04
C ALA A 36 -14.82 -11.19 -9.56
N ARG A 37 -14.63 -9.90 -9.25
CA ARG A 37 -13.33 -9.25 -9.01
C ARG A 37 -12.32 -9.56 -10.12
N TYR A 38 -12.81 -9.64 -11.36
CA TYR A 38 -12.01 -9.93 -12.54
C TYR A 38 -11.34 -8.66 -13.07
N ASN A 39 -10.43 -8.12 -12.25
CA ASN A 39 -9.68 -6.90 -12.53
C ASN A 39 -8.19 -7.22 -12.62
N PRO A 40 -7.44 -6.52 -13.48
CA PRO A 40 -6.00 -6.62 -13.44
C PRO A 40 -5.49 -6.02 -12.13
N ARG A 41 -4.38 -6.57 -11.63
CA ARG A 41 -3.79 -6.11 -10.38
C ARG A 41 -2.28 -6.12 -10.43
N VAL A 42 -1.68 -5.15 -9.75
CA VAL A 42 -0.28 -5.22 -9.32
C VAL A 42 -0.24 -5.86 -7.95
N HIS A 43 0.69 -6.80 -7.76
CA HIS A 43 0.87 -7.48 -6.49
C HIS A 43 2.35 -7.50 -6.11
N ALA A 44 2.62 -7.32 -4.83
CA ALA A 44 3.93 -7.53 -4.23
C ALA A 44 3.77 -8.15 -2.85
N ALA A 45 4.68 -9.06 -2.50
CA ALA A 45 4.68 -9.77 -1.23
C ALA A 45 6.10 -9.89 -0.68
N ARG A 46 6.22 -9.83 0.64
CA ARG A 46 7.46 -10.15 1.36
C ARG A 46 7.13 -10.92 2.62
N HIS A 47 7.72 -12.11 2.74
CA HIS A 47 7.64 -12.98 3.91
C HIS A 47 9.01 -13.07 4.59
N GLU A 48 9.47 -11.95 5.14
CA GLU A 48 10.78 -11.84 5.78
C GLU A 48 10.65 -11.09 7.10
N ASN A 49 11.13 -11.71 8.19
CA ASN A 49 11.10 -11.10 9.50
C ASN A 49 11.96 -9.82 9.55
N ARG A 50 11.34 -8.68 9.86
CA ARG A 50 12.04 -7.40 10.09
C ARG A 50 11.57 -6.75 11.37
N SER A 51 12.52 -6.19 12.11
CA SER A 51 12.26 -5.44 13.35
C SER A 51 12.66 -3.97 13.21
N TYR A 52 11.68 -3.09 13.38
CA TYR A 52 11.86 -1.64 13.37
C TYR A 52 11.88 -1.13 14.81
N ARG A 53 13.09 -1.01 15.36
CA ARG A 53 13.33 -0.58 16.75
C ARG A 53 13.48 0.94 16.80
N ALA A 54 12.58 1.62 17.49
CA ALA A 54 12.61 3.07 17.65
C ALA A 54 13.95 3.57 18.23
N SER A 55 14.52 2.84 19.20
CA SER A 55 15.79 3.21 19.84
C SER A 55 17.02 3.16 18.93
N SER A 56 16.91 2.67 17.68
CA SER A 56 18.00 2.79 16.71
C SER A 56 18.08 4.17 16.05
N MET A 57 17.16 5.09 16.35
CA MET A 57 17.12 6.44 15.81
C MET A 57 17.27 7.50 16.92
N PRO A 58 17.92 8.65 16.67
CA PRO A 58 18.16 9.69 17.68
C PRO A 58 16.91 10.21 18.40
N ASN A 59 15.79 10.32 17.67
CA ASN A 59 14.52 10.83 18.23
C ASN A 59 13.58 9.70 18.70
N HIS A 60 14.09 8.48 18.80
CA HIS A 60 13.29 7.29 19.10
C HIS A 60 12.04 7.16 18.23
N CYS A 61 12.19 7.46 16.94
CA CYS A 61 11.14 7.29 15.94
C CYS A 61 11.81 6.70 14.71
N VAL A 62 11.29 5.59 14.21
CA VAL A 62 11.87 4.88 13.08
C VAL A 62 10.84 4.72 11.96
N ALA A 63 11.29 4.88 10.73
CA ALA A 63 10.67 4.41 9.51
C ALA A 63 11.68 3.54 8.79
N GLY A 64 11.26 2.35 8.37
CA GLY A 64 12.04 1.56 7.43
C GLY A 64 11.14 0.99 6.36
N LEU A 65 11.60 1.06 5.11
CA LEU A 65 10.88 0.47 4.00
C LEU A 65 10.81 -1.05 4.19
N TYR A 66 9.59 -1.59 4.16
CA TYR A 66 9.36 -3.03 4.25
C TYR A 66 9.10 -3.61 2.87
N LEU A 67 8.18 -3.01 2.10
CA LEU A 67 7.74 -3.54 0.81
C LEU A 67 7.44 -2.39 -0.15
N CYS A 68 7.74 -2.56 -1.43
CA CYS A 68 7.37 -1.65 -2.49
C CYS A 68 6.84 -2.44 -3.70
N THR A 69 5.72 -2.01 -4.26
CA THR A 69 5.16 -2.66 -5.44
C THR A 69 6.00 -2.38 -6.69
N PRO A 70 5.88 -3.22 -7.73
CA PRO A 70 6.15 -2.79 -9.10
C PRO A 70 5.34 -1.53 -9.46
N ALA A 71 5.76 -0.84 -10.52
CA ALA A 71 4.99 0.28 -11.06
C ALA A 71 3.66 -0.22 -11.61
N ILE A 72 2.60 0.54 -11.36
CA ILE A 72 1.30 0.32 -11.99
C ILE A 72 1.46 0.50 -13.49
N PRO A 73 1.00 -0.44 -14.33
CA PRO A 73 1.13 -0.32 -15.78
C PRO A 73 0.60 1.01 -16.30
N ILE A 74 1.36 1.63 -17.21
CA ILE A 74 0.91 2.82 -17.94
C ILE A 74 0.16 2.31 -19.17
N PRO A 75 -1.15 2.55 -19.28
CA PRO A 75 -1.91 2.17 -20.46
C PRO A 75 -1.35 2.87 -21.70
N HIS A 76 -1.09 2.13 -22.78
CA HIS A 76 -0.60 2.73 -24.02
C HIS A 76 -1.76 3.44 -24.74
N PRO A 77 -1.56 4.63 -25.36
CA PRO A 77 -2.62 5.36 -26.04
C PRO A 77 -3.37 4.56 -27.12
N SER A 78 -2.68 3.60 -27.76
CA SER A 78 -3.31 2.71 -28.77
C SER A 78 -4.23 1.65 -28.19
N GLU A 79 -4.18 1.42 -26.88
CA GLU A 79 -4.98 0.40 -26.21
C GLU A 79 -6.36 0.95 -25.76
N GLY A 80 -6.59 2.27 -25.92
CA GLY A 80 -7.92 2.87 -25.80
C GLY A 80 -8.51 2.88 -24.38
N TYR A 81 -7.66 2.86 -23.36
CA TYR A 81 -8.08 2.90 -21.95
C TYR A 81 -8.38 4.35 -21.48
N ASP A 82 -9.42 4.99 -22.04
CA ASP A 82 -9.81 6.35 -21.64
C ASP A 82 -10.33 6.41 -20.17
N ASP A 83 -10.59 5.26 -19.56
CA ASP A 83 -11.22 5.11 -18.24
C ASP A 83 -10.34 4.42 -17.19
N PHE A 84 -9.02 4.38 -17.35
CA PHE A 84 -8.12 3.74 -16.38
C PHE A 84 -8.29 4.34 -14.98
N LYS A 85 -8.69 3.51 -14.00
CA LYS A 85 -8.94 3.95 -12.62
C LYS A 85 -8.32 2.98 -11.63
N ILE A 86 -7.57 3.51 -10.67
CA ILE A 86 -7.20 2.72 -9.48
C ILE A 86 -8.48 2.50 -8.66
N ALA A 87 -8.88 1.24 -8.53
CA ALA A 87 -10.12 0.84 -7.88
C ALA A 87 -9.91 0.59 -6.39
N ALA A 88 -8.82 -0.09 -6.03
CA ALA A 88 -8.51 -0.38 -4.63
C ALA A 88 -7.02 -0.61 -4.38
N VAL A 89 -6.60 -0.39 -3.13
CA VAL A 89 -5.32 -0.83 -2.60
C VAL A 89 -5.60 -1.63 -1.33
N THR A 90 -5.15 -2.89 -1.32
CA THR A 90 -5.30 -3.80 -0.19
C THR A 90 -3.94 -4.14 0.40
N PHE A 91 -3.82 -4.03 1.71
CA PHE A 91 -2.67 -4.42 2.51
C PHE A 91 -3.03 -5.63 3.36
N ALA A 92 -2.29 -6.72 3.23
CA ALA A 92 -2.33 -7.83 4.18
C ALA A 92 -1.03 -7.81 4.99
N LEU A 93 -1.12 -7.78 6.31
CA LEU A 93 0.01 -7.59 7.21
C LEU A 93 0.00 -8.68 8.27
N ARG A 94 1.18 -9.20 8.61
CA ARG A 94 1.38 -10.07 9.77
C ARG A 94 2.47 -9.50 10.65
N SER A 95 2.10 -9.00 11.83
CA SER A 95 3.03 -8.25 12.67
C SER A 95 2.60 -8.17 14.14
N ALA A 96 3.52 -7.74 15.00
CA ALA A 96 3.32 -7.57 16.43
C ALA A 96 4.08 -6.37 17.00
N ASP A 97 3.57 -5.88 18.11
CA ASP A 97 4.25 -4.94 19.00
C ASP A 97 5.32 -5.68 19.85
N GLN A 98 6.12 -4.95 20.64
CA GLN A 98 7.13 -5.59 21.51
C GLN A 98 6.57 -6.45 22.65
N GLY A 99 5.26 -6.36 22.93
CA GLY A 99 4.60 -7.19 23.94
C GLY A 99 4.49 -6.63 25.34
N TRP A 100 4.88 -5.37 25.55
CA TRP A 100 4.71 -4.63 26.81
C TRP A 100 4.43 -3.15 26.52
N GLY A 101 3.84 -2.43 27.47
CA GLY A 101 3.49 -1.02 27.34
C GLY A 101 3.10 -0.44 28.70
N GLY A 102 2.63 0.81 28.73
CA GLY A 102 2.07 1.40 29.95
C GLY A 102 0.67 0.85 30.28
N ASP A 103 0.15 1.17 31.46
CA ASP A 103 -1.09 0.60 32.03
C ASP A 103 -2.38 0.83 31.19
N ARG A 104 -2.34 1.60 30.11
CA ARG A 104 -3.52 1.94 29.30
C ARG A 104 -3.50 1.21 27.96
N GLY A 105 -4.63 0.58 27.62
CA GLY A 105 -4.92 0.11 26.27
C GLY A 105 -4.31 -1.24 25.89
N HIS A 106 -3.92 -2.08 26.85
CA HIS A 106 -3.44 -3.45 26.56
C HIS A 106 -4.39 -4.21 25.62
N GLY A 107 -3.87 -4.72 24.51
CA GLY A 107 -4.62 -5.47 23.51
C GLY A 107 -5.52 -4.63 22.59
N LEU A 108 -5.63 -3.33 22.85
CA LEU A 108 -6.32 -2.35 22.00
C LEU A 108 -5.36 -1.80 20.94
N TYR A 109 -5.88 -1.04 19.99
CA TYR A 109 -5.08 -0.37 18.96
C TYR A 109 -4.85 1.11 19.27
N ARG A 110 -5.80 1.74 19.98
CA ARG A 110 -5.67 3.12 20.43
C ARG A 110 -4.49 3.26 21.38
N GLY A 111 -3.62 4.22 21.07
CA GLY A 111 -2.39 4.46 21.84
C GLY A 111 -1.23 3.54 21.45
N SER A 112 -1.34 2.82 20.33
CA SER A 112 -0.22 2.08 19.76
C SER A 112 0.87 3.01 19.24
N TRP A 113 2.12 2.61 19.48
CA TRP A 113 3.32 3.27 18.97
C TRP A 113 4.13 2.36 18.06
N THR A 114 3.49 1.33 17.51
CA THR A 114 4.00 0.54 16.39
C THR A 114 2.92 0.45 15.32
N TRP A 115 3.23 0.89 14.11
CA TRP A 115 2.25 1.02 13.03
C TRP A 115 2.89 0.90 11.66
N PHE A 116 2.07 0.99 10.63
CA PHE A 116 2.46 0.99 9.23
C PHE A 116 1.96 2.26 8.55
N GLU A 117 2.75 2.75 7.61
CA GLU A 117 2.38 3.85 6.73
C GLU A 117 2.57 3.44 5.26
N ALA A 118 1.75 3.96 4.36
CA ALA A 118 1.91 3.82 2.92
C ALA A 118 2.24 5.17 2.29
N SER A 119 3.11 5.13 1.27
CA SER A 119 3.43 6.27 0.41
C SER A 119 3.23 5.91 -1.04
N ILE A 120 2.94 6.92 -1.87
CA ILE A 120 2.92 6.79 -3.33
C ILE A 120 4.28 7.25 -3.83
N LEU A 121 5.00 6.38 -4.54
CA LEU A 121 6.23 6.73 -5.22
C LEU A 121 5.96 6.96 -6.69
N ARG A 122 6.32 8.14 -7.17
CA ARG A 122 6.19 8.58 -8.55
C ARG A 122 7.56 8.80 -9.14
N ARG A 123 7.69 8.64 -10.44
CA ARG A 123 8.91 8.95 -11.16
C ARG A 123 9.34 10.39 -10.91
N ALA A 124 10.60 10.61 -10.56
CA ALA A 124 11.12 11.95 -10.27
C ALA A 124 11.13 12.81 -11.55
N ALA A 125 10.92 14.12 -11.38
CA ALA A 125 10.96 15.06 -12.49
C ALA A 125 12.32 15.02 -13.21
N GLY A 126 12.30 15.00 -14.54
CA GLY A 126 13.51 14.97 -15.37
C GLY A 126 14.06 13.57 -15.67
N VAL A 127 13.49 12.51 -15.09
CA VAL A 127 13.78 11.14 -15.52
C VAL A 127 12.90 10.82 -16.76
N PRO A 128 13.44 10.42 -17.92
CA PRO A 128 12.65 10.15 -19.15
C PRO A 128 11.82 8.87 -19.05
N GLU A 129 10.54 8.81 -19.42
CA GLU A 129 9.63 7.66 -19.15
C GLU A 129 10.22 6.28 -19.49
N ASP A 130 10.92 6.14 -20.62
CA ASP A 130 11.58 4.90 -21.07
C ASP A 130 12.98 4.66 -20.46
N GLY A 131 13.46 5.57 -19.61
CA GLY A 131 14.74 5.47 -18.94
C GLY A 131 14.76 4.39 -17.85
N PRO A 132 15.94 3.88 -17.48
CA PRO A 132 16.06 2.94 -16.38
C PRO A 132 15.61 3.62 -15.08
N VAL A 133 14.61 3.06 -14.41
CA VAL A 133 14.28 3.41 -13.03
C VAL A 133 14.79 2.29 -12.14
N GLY A 134 15.37 2.64 -10.99
CA GLY A 134 15.84 1.62 -10.07
C GLY A 134 14.68 0.78 -9.54
N ASP A 135 14.61 -0.49 -9.94
CA ASP A 135 13.75 -1.50 -9.29
C ASP A 135 14.28 -1.87 -7.90
N GLY A 136 15.53 -1.53 -7.60
CA GLY A 136 16.20 -1.78 -6.34
C GLY A 136 15.79 -0.86 -5.19
N ILE A 137 14.60 -0.26 -5.17
CA ILE A 137 14.15 0.61 -4.06
C ILE A 137 14.34 -0.11 -2.72
N GLU A 138 13.88 -1.35 -2.63
CA GLU A 138 13.99 -2.15 -1.41
C GLU A 138 15.43 -2.51 -1.03
N HIS A 139 16.32 -2.66 -2.00
CA HIS A 139 17.72 -3.01 -1.79
C HIS A 139 18.57 -1.77 -1.45
N GLY A 140 18.30 -0.64 -2.11
CA GLY A 140 18.94 0.65 -1.88
C GLY A 140 18.47 1.34 -0.61
N MET A 141 17.30 0.97 -0.07
CA MET A 141 16.72 1.53 1.17
C MET A 141 16.80 0.59 2.37
N SER A 142 17.93 -0.08 2.56
CA SER A 142 18.16 -0.88 3.78
C SER A 142 18.32 0.00 5.04
N HIS A 143 18.55 1.30 4.88
CA HIS A 143 18.75 2.25 5.97
C HIS A 143 17.45 2.59 6.70
N ARG A 144 17.56 2.76 8.02
CA ARG A 144 16.47 3.24 8.88
C ARG A 144 16.47 4.75 8.92
N LEU A 145 15.28 5.33 8.84
CA LEU A 145 15.03 6.76 8.80
C LEU A 145 14.17 7.18 10.00
N SER A 146 14.05 8.47 10.27
CA SER A 146 13.15 8.95 11.33
C SER A 146 11.68 8.96 10.91
N GLU A 147 11.43 9.16 9.62
CA GLU A 147 10.11 9.23 8.98
C GLU A 147 10.22 8.95 7.48
N PRO A 148 9.11 8.58 6.80
CA PRO A 148 9.13 8.34 5.36
C PRO A 148 9.69 9.52 4.56
N ALA A 149 9.32 10.75 4.89
CA ALA A 149 9.77 11.95 4.17
C ALA A 149 11.30 12.11 4.13
N ALA A 150 12.02 11.63 5.15
CA ALA A 150 13.48 11.66 5.19
C ALA A 150 14.13 10.76 4.11
N ALA A 151 13.37 9.85 3.49
CA ALA A 151 13.84 9.00 2.40
C ALA A 151 13.98 9.76 1.06
N ARG A 152 13.50 11.01 0.98
CA ARG A 152 13.35 11.78 -0.26
C ARG A 152 14.62 11.86 -1.10
N GLU A 153 15.77 12.16 -0.48
CA GLU A 153 17.05 12.27 -1.19
C GLU A 153 17.51 10.93 -1.77
N LEU A 154 17.37 9.85 -0.98
CA LEU A 154 17.68 8.49 -1.42
C LEU A 154 16.74 8.04 -2.55
N LEU A 155 15.44 8.36 -2.46
CA LEU A 155 14.48 8.08 -3.54
C LEU A 155 14.86 8.82 -4.82
N ASN A 156 15.22 10.09 -4.72
CA ASN A 156 15.63 10.90 -5.87
C ASN A 156 16.86 10.32 -6.57
N ALA A 157 17.85 9.84 -5.80
CA ALA A 157 19.03 9.18 -6.34
C ALA A 157 18.67 7.89 -7.12
N LEU A 158 17.52 7.27 -6.83
CA LEU A 158 16.99 6.09 -7.53
C LEU A 158 15.97 6.44 -8.63
N GLY A 159 15.73 7.73 -8.89
CA GLY A 159 14.78 8.21 -9.89
C GLY A 159 13.32 8.29 -9.42
N TRP A 160 13.08 8.27 -8.10
CA TRP A 160 11.74 8.30 -7.49
C TRP A 160 11.50 9.53 -6.60
N ASP A 161 10.24 9.91 -6.48
CA ASP A 161 9.70 10.96 -5.62
C ASP A 161 8.45 10.50 -4.89
N PHE A 162 8.15 11.10 -3.75
CA PHE A 162 6.83 11.03 -3.14
C PHE A 162 5.82 11.82 -3.97
N ALA A 163 4.69 11.20 -4.32
CA ALA A 163 3.50 11.98 -4.62
C ALA A 163 3.04 12.66 -3.32
N LYS A 164 2.70 13.94 -3.42
CA LYS A 164 2.26 14.76 -2.29
C LYS A 164 0.80 15.14 -2.50
N SER A 165 0.00 15.06 -1.46
CA SER A 165 -1.32 15.69 -1.45
C SER A 165 -1.19 17.22 -1.40
N GLU A 166 -2.31 17.92 -1.56
CA GLU A 166 -2.35 19.39 -1.58
C GLU A 166 -1.81 20.04 -0.30
N ASP A 167 -1.96 19.37 0.84
CA ASP A 167 -1.43 19.77 2.15
C ASP A 167 0.06 19.36 2.37
N GLY A 168 0.69 18.74 1.38
CA GLY A 168 2.08 18.29 1.44
C GLY A 168 2.31 16.94 2.13
N LYS A 169 1.26 16.23 2.55
CA LYS A 169 1.38 14.89 3.14
C LYS A 169 1.90 13.87 2.11
N VAL A 170 2.77 12.98 2.57
CA VAL A 170 3.46 11.95 1.75
C VAL A 170 3.27 10.53 2.26
N ALA A 171 2.65 10.36 3.42
CA ALA A 171 2.48 9.07 4.08
C ALA A 171 1.11 8.99 4.75
N TRP A 172 0.43 7.85 4.60
CA TRP A 172 -0.88 7.56 5.17
C TRP A 172 -0.77 6.38 6.10
N THR A 173 -1.25 6.51 7.34
CA THR A 173 -1.35 5.37 8.27
C THR A 173 -2.16 4.25 7.59
N VAL A 174 -1.66 3.01 7.66
CA VAL A 174 -2.32 1.81 7.14
C VAL A 174 -2.95 1.03 8.28
N GLN A 175 -2.15 0.65 9.27
CA GLN A 175 -2.57 -0.20 10.38
C GLN A 175 -1.68 0.06 11.60
N CYS A 176 -2.28 0.16 12.79
CA CYS A 176 -1.57 0.08 14.06
C CYS A 176 -1.49 -1.36 14.55
N ASN A 177 -0.43 -1.73 15.26
CA ASN A 177 -0.41 -2.99 16.01
C ASN A 177 -1.24 -2.90 17.29
N ARG A 178 -1.59 -4.05 17.85
CA ARG A 178 -2.17 -4.13 19.20
C ARG A 178 -1.12 -3.78 20.24
N VAL A 179 -1.47 -2.88 21.16
CA VAL A 179 -0.60 -2.41 22.26
C VAL A 179 -0.23 -3.58 23.16
N ALA A 180 1.06 -3.67 23.49
CA ALA A 180 1.60 -4.64 24.43
C ALA A 180 1.28 -6.10 24.08
N HIS A 181 1.19 -6.40 22.78
CA HIS A 181 0.85 -7.73 22.28
C HIS A 181 2.00 -8.31 21.46
N ARG A 182 2.64 -9.36 21.99
CA ARG A 182 3.83 -10.01 21.38
C ARG A 182 3.53 -11.00 20.26
N ALA A 183 2.32 -11.56 20.23
CA ALA A 183 1.98 -12.56 19.23
C ALA A 183 1.61 -11.85 17.92
N PRO A 184 2.15 -12.29 16.77
CA PRO A 184 1.78 -11.77 15.46
C PRO A 184 0.28 -11.84 15.23
N VAL A 185 -0.29 -10.76 14.72
CA VAL A 185 -1.68 -10.66 14.33
C VAL A 185 -1.74 -10.38 12.84
N ASP A 186 -2.69 -11.03 12.18
CA ASP A 186 -3.00 -10.77 10.78
C ASP A 186 -3.98 -9.59 10.67
N HIS A 187 -3.66 -8.62 9.81
CA HIS A 187 -4.50 -7.48 9.49
C HIS A 187 -4.73 -7.40 8.00
N GLU A 188 -5.96 -7.03 7.63
CA GLU A 188 -6.31 -6.68 6.26
C GLU A 188 -6.91 -5.27 6.23
N VAL A 189 -6.32 -4.40 5.41
CA VAL A 189 -6.77 -3.02 5.20
C VAL A 189 -7.01 -2.82 3.71
N CYS A 190 -8.24 -2.55 3.32
CA CYS A 190 -8.61 -2.26 1.94
C CYS A 190 -9.11 -0.82 1.84
N TRP A 191 -8.40 0.00 1.08
CA TRP A 191 -8.89 1.29 0.63
C TRP A 191 -9.50 1.10 -0.75
N ARG A 192 -10.79 1.45 -0.91
CA ARG A 192 -11.50 1.27 -2.18
C ARG A 192 -12.17 2.58 -2.59
N ARG A 193 -12.12 2.86 -3.89
CA ARG A 193 -12.76 4.04 -4.48
C ARG A 193 -14.28 3.94 -4.28
N HIS A 194 -14.91 5.07 -3.93
CA HIS A 194 -16.35 5.18 -3.67
C HIS A 194 -16.88 4.41 -2.44
N GLU A 195 -16.00 3.79 -1.64
CA GLU A 195 -16.32 3.27 -0.32
C GLU A 195 -15.77 4.22 0.74
N CYS A 196 -16.54 5.26 1.11
CA CYS A 196 -16.23 6.04 2.30
C CYS A 196 -16.55 5.19 3.54
N ARG A 197 -15.57 4.49 4.10
CA ARG A 197 -15.72 3.91 5.43
C ARG A 197 -15.63 5.05 6.44
N ALA A 198 -16.74 5.73 6.69
CA ALA A 198 -16.88 6.51 7.91
C ALA A 198 -16.60 5.55 9.06
N LYS A 199 -15.50 5.77 9.79
CA LYS A 199 -15.19 4.93 10.95
C LYS A 199 -16.34 5.07 11.94
N PRO A 200 -17.02 3.96 12.31
CA PRO A 200 -18.02 4.01 13.36
C PRO A 200 -17.39 4.61 14.63
N GLU A 201 -18.15 5.44 15.35
CA GLU A 201 -17.68 5.94 16.64
C GLU A 201 -17.36 4.75 17.56
N GLY A 202 -16.12 4.71 18.07
CA GLY A 202 -15.64 3.62 18.93
C GLY A 202 -14.99 2.43 18.21
N ASP A 203 -14.89 2.45 16.87
CA ASP A 203 -14.14 1.44 16.12
C ASP A 203 -12.63 1.61 16.37
N ASP A 204 -12.06 0.67 17.12
CA ASP A 204 -10.64 0.59 17.46
C ASP A 204 -9.99 -0.56 16.70
N ASP A 205 -10.14 -0.60 15.37
CA ASP A 205 -9.52 -1.62 14.52
C ASP A 205 -8.07 -1.27 14.12
N GLY A 206 -7.61 -0.08 14.49
CA GLY A 206 -6.27 0.44 14.18
C GLY A 206 -6.04 0.78 12.70
N LYS A 207 -7.06 0.70 11.83
CA LYS A 207 -6.90 0.91 10.38
C LYS A 207 -6.80 2.38 10.03
N GLY A 208 -6.04 2.75 9.01
CA GLY A 208 -6.15 4.08 8.41
C GLY A 208 -7.34 4.17 7.45
N ASP A 209 -7.86 5.37 7.24
CA ASP A 209 -8.97 5.64 6.33
C ASP A 209 -8.54 5.75 4.86
N GLY A 210 -7.25 5.97 4.58
CA GLY A 210 -6.72 6.11 3.23
C GLY A 210 -7.21 7.36 2.50
N ALA A 211 -7.75 8.36 3.22
CA ALA A 211 -8.39 9.52 2.59
C ALA A 211 -7.44 10.26 1.63
N GLY A 212 -7.87 10.44 0.38
CA GLY A 212 -7.11 11.10 -0.68
C GLY A 212 -6.00 10.26 -1.32
N PHE A 213 -5.76 9.03 -0.85
CA PHE A 213 -4.68 8.17 -1.37
C PHE A 213 -4.99 7.73 -2.81
N LEU A 214 -6.17 7.15 -3.05
CA LEU A 214 -6.55 6.62 -4.36
C LEU A 214 -6.80 7.73 -5.40
N GLU A 215 -7.22 8.91 -4.96
CA GLU A 215 -7.40 10.10 -5.81
C GLU A 215 -6.05 10.67 -6.27
N LEU A 216 -5.00 10.51 -5.47
CA LEU A 216 -3.66 10.98 -5.78
C LEU A 216 -2.89 10.04 -6.72
N MET A 217 -3.20 8.74 -6.67
CA MET A 217 -2.54 7.71 -7.47
C MET A 217 -2.82 7.82 -8.97
N ARG A 218 -1.83 7.42 -9.78
CA ARG A 218 -1.87 7.43 -11.24
C ARG A 218 -1.16 6.19 -11.80
N PRO A 219 -1.38 5.85 -13.09
CA PRO A 219 -0.51 4.90 -13.78
C PRO A 219 0.97 5.28 -13.65
N GLY A 220 1.86 4.28 -13.54
CA GLY A 220 3.29 4.45 -13.33
C GLY A 220 3.72 4.63 -11.87
N ASP A 221 2.79 4.92 -10.96
CA ASP A 221 3.10 5.02 -9.54
C ASP A 221 3.39 3.64 -8.90
N ARG A 222 4.09 3.64 -7.77
CA ARG A 222 4.29 2.49 -6.88
C ARG A 222 3.72 2.79 -5.50
N VAL A 223 3.39 1.74 -4.76
CA VAL A 223 3.02 1.84 -3.34
C VAL A 223 4.18 1.34 -2.49
N ALA A 224 4.65 2.16 -1.56
CA ALA A 224 5.68 1.82 -0.58
C ALA A 224 5.05 1.67 0.80
N LEU A 225 5.42 0.62 1.53
CA LEU A 225 4.96 0.33 2.89
C LEU A 225 6.12 0.47 3.88
N TRP A 226 5.90 1.27 4.92
CA TRP A 226 6.86 1.59 5.96
C TRP A 226 6.48 0.92 7.27
N GLY A 227 7.42 0.19 7.88
CA GLY A 227 7.30 -0.22 9.27
C GLY A 227 7.72 0.91 10.21
N ARG A 228 6.87 1.26 11.18
CA ARG A 228 7.04 2.40 12.09
C ARG A 228 7.03 1.96 13.54
N ALA A 229 7.86 2.62 14.35
CA ALA A 229 7.80 2.54 15.80
C ALA A 229 8.25 3.87 16.44
N GLN A 230 7.68 4.23 17.59
CA GLN A 230 8.03 5.43 18.33
C GLN A 230 8.16 5.17 19.84
N PHE A 231 9.06 5.92 20.48
CA PHE A 231 9.49 5.89 21.88
C PHE A 231 10.58 4.88 22.26
N PRO A 232 11.34 5.17 23.32
CA PRO A 232 12.43 4.30 23.76
C PRO A 232 11.95 2.88 24.01
N SER A 233 12.57 1.92 23.32
CA SER A 233 12.30 0.47 23.45
C SER A 233 11.08 -0.10 22.71
N TRP A 234 10.32 0.73 21.98
CA TRP A 234 9.27 0.21 21.09
C TRP A 234 9.87 -0.44 19.84
N VAL A 235 9.25 -1.55 19.42
CA VAL A 235 9.68 -2.34 18.28
C VAL A 235 8.48 -2.85 17.51
N ASN A 236 8.38 -2.48 16.23
CA ASN A 236 7.45 -3.12 15.32
C ASN A 236 8.13 -4.35 14.70
N ASN A 237 7.60 -5.54 14.98
CA ASN A 237 8.07 -6.81 14.42
C ASN A 237 7.13 -7.23 13.30
N VAL A 238 7.65 -7.29 12.08
CA VAL A 238 6.90 -7.63 10.87
C VAL A 238 7.36 -9.00 10.38
N GLU A 239 6.44 -9.93 10.18
CA GLU A 239 6.73 -11.25 9.61
C GLU A 239 6.46 -11.30 8.11
N SER A 240 5.34 -10.71 7.69
CA SER A 240 5.00 -10.60 6.27
C SER A 240 4.15 -9.38 5.96
N ALA A 241 4.22 -8.93 4.71
CA ALA A 241 3.26 -8.00 4.15
C ALA A 241 3.01 -8.31 2.67
N GLU A 242 1.82 -7.99 2.22
CA GLU A 242 1.41 -8.04 0.83
C GLU A 242 0.67 -6.74 0.48
N ILE A 243 0.90 -6.24 -0.74
CA ILE A 243 0.20 -5.09 -1.29
C ILE A 243 -0.41 -5.53 -2.62
N THR A 244 -1.72 -5.32 -2.75
CA THR A 244 -2.44 -5.55 -4.00
C THR A 244 -3.10 -4.25 -4.44
N VAL A 245 -2.80 -3.82 -5.67
CA VAL A 245 -3.42 -2.66 -6.30
C VAL A 245 -4.33 -3.17 -7.43
N ASP A 246 -5.64 -3.10 -7.23
CA ASP A 246 -6.64 -3.41 -8.25
C ASP A 246 -6.93 -2.14 -9.07
N TYR A 247 -6.99 -2.27 -10.39
CA TYR A 247 -7.33 -1.17 -11.29
C TYR A 247 -8.35 -1.62 -12.35
N GLU A 248 -9.11 -0.67 -12.86
CA GLU A 248 -10.13 -0.86 -13.89
C GLU A 248 -9.62 -0.38 -15.23
N VAL A 249 -9.96 -1.15 -16.27
CA VAL A 249 -9.60 -0.93 -17.68
C VAL A 249 -10.79 -1.15 -18.60
#